data_AF-A0A960ILX0-F1
#
_entry.id   AF-A0A960ILX0-F1
#
_cell.length_a   1.000
_cell.length_b   1.000
_cell.length_c   1.000
_cell.angle_alpha   90.00
_cell.angle_beta   90.00
_cell.angle_gamma   90.00
#
_symmetry.space_group_name_H-M   'P 1'
#
loop_
_entity.id
_entity.type
_entity.pdbx_description
1 polymer ?
#
loop_
_entity_poly.entity_id
_entity_poly.type
_entity_poly.pdbx_seq_one_letter_code
_entity_poly.pdbx_strand_id
1 'polypeptide(L)'
;AYLKGRHVWSRWKTPEGMKTAIGFFERALELDPLNARAFAGLADSYSVLGNVKALPPGEAYPKAKTAAEQGLAIDDSLAELHTSLGFV
;
A
#
# COMPACT_ATOMS: atom_id res chain seq x y z
N ALA A 1 22.93 -11.10 1.97
CA ALA A 1 21.48 -11.06 1.76
C ALA A 1 20.84 -9.77 2.29
N TYR A 2 21.10 -9.40 3.56
CA TYR A 2 20.54 -8.19 4.22
C TYR A 2 20.75 -6.87 3.46
N LEU A 3 21.96 -6.58 2.96
CA LEU A 3 22.24 -5.33 2.23
C LEU A 3 21.52 -5.23 0.88
N LYS A 4 21.32 -6.36 0.18
CA LYS A 4 20.51 -6.40 -1.05
C LYS A 4 19.03 -6.13 -0.73
N GLY A 5 18.53 -6.72 0.37
CA GLY A 5 17.20 -6.42 0.89
C GLY A 5 17.02 -4.95 1.24
N ARG A 6 18.01 -4.32 1.90
CA ARG A 6 18.01 -2.88 2.20
C ARG A 6 18.10 -2.00 0.96
N HIS A 7 18.88 -2.39 -0.05
CA HIS A 7 19.01 -1.64 -1.30
C HIS A 7 17.72 -1.67 -2.12
N VAL A 8 17.05 -2.82 -2.16
CA VAL A 8 15.72 -2.98 -2.74
C VAL A 8 14.70 -2.19 -1.93
N TRP A 9 14.65 -2.35 -0.59
CA TRP A 9 13.76 -1.60 0.30
C TRP A 9 13.90 -0.07 0.15
N SER A 10 15.13 0.44 0.04
CA SER A 10 15.41 1.86 -0.15
C SER A 10 15.07 2.37 -1.55
N ARG A 11 15.16 1.53 -2.60
CA ARG A 11 14.80 1.91 -3.98
C ARG A 11 13.31 1.79 -4.26
N TRP A 12 12.60 0.90 -3.58
CA TRP A 12 11.17 0.66 -3.79
C TRP A 12 10.29 1.69 -3.07
N LYS A 13 10.85 2.49 -2.15
CA LYS A 13 10.18 3.60 -1.45
C LYS A 13 10.39 4.97 -2.10
N THR A 14 10.60 5.05 -3.42
CA THR A 14 10.53 6.36 -4.08
C THR A 14 9.06 6.78 -4.20
N PRO A 15 8.74 8.07 -3.97
CA PRO A 15 7.38 8.56 -4.15
C PRO A 15 6.81 8.29 -5.55
N GLU A 16 7.63 8.45 -6.58
CA GLU A 16 7.27 8.15 -7.96
C GLU A 16 6.92 6.68 -8.15
N GLY A 17 7.72 5.78 -7.58
CA GLY A 17 7.47 4.33 -7.64
C GLY A 17 6.15 3.95 -6.97
N MET A 18 5.83 4.56 -5.83
CA MET A 18 4.57 4.34 -5.13
C MET A 18 3.36 4.87 -5.90
N LYS A 19 3.49 6.04 -6.56
CA LYS A 19 2.43 6.56 -7.43
C LYS A 19 2.17 5.64 -8.63
N THR A 20 3.22 5.10 -9.23
CA THR A 20 3.09 4.10 -10.31
C THR A 20 2.48 2.80 -9.80
N ALA A 21 2.88 2.32 -8.62
CA ALA A 21 2.33 1.12 -8.00
C ALA A 21 0.83 1.27 -7.73
N ILE A 22 0.39 2.43 -7.21
CA ILE A 22 -1.02 2.76 -7.03
C ILE A 22 -1.80 2.56 -8.33
N GLY A 23 -1.32 3.11 -9.45
CA GLY A 23 -1.99 2.95 -10.74
C GLY A 23 -2.09 1.48 -11.20
N PHE A 24 -1.08 0.64 -10.91
CA PHE A 24 -1.15 -0.79 -11.19
C PHE A 24 -2.15 -1.52 -10.30
N PHE A 25 -2.22 -1.19 -9.00
CA PHE A 25 -3.18 -1.79 -8.10
C PHE A 25 -4.61 -1.34 -8.39
N GLU A 26 -4.84 -0.07 -8.73
CA GLU A 26 -6.13 0.43 -9.21
C GLU A 26 -6.56 -0.34 -10.46
N ARG A 27 -5.66 -0.52 -11.43
CA ARG A 27 -5.96 -1.31 -12.63
C ARG A 27 -6.24 -2.78 -12.31
N ALA A 28 -5.54 -3.36 -11.33
CA ALA A 28 -5.83 -4.72 -10.87
C ALA A 28 -7.23 -4.82 -10.26
N LEU A 29 -7.68 -3.79 -9.52
CA LEU A 29 -9.03 -3.73 -8.95
C LEU A 29 -10.11 -3.44 -10.00
N GLU A 30 -9.79 -2.76 -11.09
CA GLU A 30 -10.71 -2.62 -12.23
C GLU A 30 -10.96 -3.97 -12.93
N LEU A 31 -9.96 -4.86 -12.96
CA LEU A 31 -10.08 -6.19 -13.55
C LEU A 31 -10.67 -7.22 -12.58
N ASP A 32 -10.27 -7.13 -11.31
CA ASP A 32 -10.74 -7.98 -10.23
C ASP A 32 -10.99 -7.15 -8.97
N PRO A 33 -12.23 -6.68 -8.77
CA PRO A 33 -12.61 -5.88 -7.61
C PRO A 33 -12.50 -6.64 -6.28
N LEU A 34 -12.34 -7.96 -6.31
CA LEU A 34 -12.20 -8.82 -5.12
C LEU A 34 -10.73 -9.18 -4.85
N ASN A 35 -9.79 -8.45 -5.43
CA ASN A 35 -8.37 -8.71 -5.21
C ASN A 35 -7.87 -8.06 -3.91
N ALA A 36 -8.00 -8.79 -2.79
CA ALA A 36 -7.51 -8.33 -1.48
C ALA A 36 -6.02 -7.97 -1.46
N ARG A 37 -5.18 -8.60 -2.29
CA ARG A 37 -3.75 -8.28 -2.39
C ARG A 37 -3.49 -6.93 -3.07
N ALA A 38 -4.33 -6.55 -4.04
CA ALA A 38 -4.24 -5.23 -4.65
C ALA A 38 -4.62 -4.13 -3.65
N PHE A 39 -5.62 -4.37 -2.79
CA PHE A 39 -5.94 -3.49 -1.68
C PHE A 39 -4.79 -3.34 -0.66
N ALA A 40 -4.11 -4.44 -0.32
CA ALA A 40 -2.92 -4.38 0.53
C ALA A 40 -1.80 -3.54 -0.09
N GLY A 41 -1.57 -3.70 -1.39
CA GLY A 41 -0.61 -2.89 -2.14
C GLY A 41 -0.95 -1.39 -2.15
N LEU A 42 -2.23 -1.03 -2.29
CA LEU A 42 -2.68 0.37 -2.16
C LEU A 42 -2.43 0.91 -0.75
N ALA A 43 -2.80 0.14 0.27
CA ALA A 43 -2.62 0.54 1.66
C ALA A 43 -1.16 0.83 2.00
N ASP A 44 -0.25 -0.05 1.59
CA ASP A 44 1.19 0.12 1.78
C ASP A 44 1.75 1.30 0.99
N SER A 45 1.30 1.48 -0.27
CA SER A 45 1.78 2.56 -1.13
C SER A 45 1.40 3.93 -0.56
N TYR A 46 0.15 4.10 -0.12
CA TYR A 46 -0.28 5.34 0.54
C TYR A 46 0.42 5.55 1.88
N SER A 47 0.60 4.49 2.68
CA SER A 47 1.35 4.56 3.94
C SER A 47 2.77 5.06 3.75
N VAL A 48 3.47 4.56 2.73
CA VAL A 48 4.83 4.99 2.39
C VAL A 48 4.83 6.43 1.91
N LEU A 49 3.88 6.85 1.05
CA LEU A 49 3.76 8.23 0.58
C LEU A 49 3.54 9.22 1.73
N GLY A 50 2.73 8.85 2.73
CA GLY A 50 2.54 9.62 3.95
C GLY A 50 3.81 9.69 4.80
N ASN A 51 4.49 8.56 4.97
CA ASN A 51 5.72 8.46 5.76
C ASN A 51 6.85 9.33 5.19
N VAL A 52 7.04 9.32 3.87
CA VAL A 52 8.06 10.13 3.18
C VAL A 52 7.59 11.58 2.90
N LYS A 53 6.39 11.96 3.38
CA LYS A 53 5.75 13.27 3.18
C LYS A 53 5.60 13.69 1.72
N ALA A 54 5.53 12.72 0.81
CA ALA A 54 5.24 12.97 -0.60
C ALA A 54 3.75 13.17 -0.87
N LEU A 55 2.90 12.71 0.05
CA LEU A 55 1.50 13.08 0.14
C LEU A 55 1.25 13.57 1.58
N PRO A 56 0.41 14.60 1.81
CA PRO A 56 0.09 15.05 3.16
C PRO A 56 -0.37 13.87 4.02
N PRO A 57 0.18 13.65 5.23
CA PRO A 57 -0.20 12.52 6.07
C PRO A 57 -1.70 12.46 6.35
N GLY A 58 -2.35 13.62 6.47
CA GLY A 58 -3.81 13.74 6.64
C GLY A 58 -4.65 13.32 5.42
N GLU A 59 -4.03 13.10 4.27
CA GLU A 59 -4.67 12.51 3.08
C GLU A 59 -4.19 11.08 2.82
N ALA A 60 -2.90 10.81 3.09
CA ALA A 60 -2.26 9.54 2.81
C ALA A 60 -2.76 8.42 3.75
N TYR A 61 -2.74 8.65 5.06
CA TYR A 61 -3.11 7.61 6.02
C TYR A 61 -4.60 7.25 5.98
N PRO A 62 -5.55 8.20 5.80
CA PRO A 62 -6.94 7.83 5.58
C PRO A 62 -7.14 6.98 4.33
N LYS A 63 -6.46 7.28 3.22
CA LYS A 63 -6.54 6.45 2.00
C LYS A 63 -5.96 5.05 2.20
N ALA A 64 -4.82 4.97 2.91
CA ALA A 64 -4.22 3.69 3.26
C ALA A 64 -5.16 2.85 4.13
N LYS A 65 -5.77 3.47 5.14
CA LYS A 65 -6.73 2.83 6.04
C LYS A 65 -7.94 2.30 5.27
N THR A 66 -8.57 3.13 4.45
CA THR A 66 -9.74 2.71 3.65
C THR A 66 -9.39 1.54 2.74
N ALA A 67 -8.25 1.58 2.06
CA ALA A 67 -7.81 0.47 1.21
C ALA A 67 -7.62 -0.83 2.01
N ALA A 68 -7.01 -0.74 3.19
CA ALA A 68 -6.84 -1.90 4.06
C ALA A 68 -8.17 -2.47 4.57
N GLU A 69 -9.11 -1.61 4.97
CA GLU A 69 -10.46 -2.02 5.40
C GLU A 69 -11.24 -2.69 4.26
N GLN A 70 -11.14 -2.17 3.03
CA GLN A 70 -11.75 -2.79 1.85
C GLN A 70 -11.14 -4.15 1.54
N GLY A 71 -9.82 -4.29 1.64
CA GLY A 71 -9.15 -5.59 1.49
C GLY A 71 -9.62 -6.60 2.53
N LEU A 72 -9.76 -6.19 3.80
CA LEU A 72 -10.17 -7.08 4.89
C LEU A 72 -11.62 -7.53 4.75
N ALA A 73 -12.48 -6.71 4.17
CA ALA A 73 -13.84 -7.10 3.83
C ALA A 73 -13.90 -8.24 2.80
N ILE A 74 -12.81 -8.47 2.05
CA ILE A 74 -12.70 -9.54 1.06
C ILE A 74 -11.95 -10.75 1.62
N ASP A 75 -10.78 -10.52 2.23
CA ASP A 75 -9.95 -11.55 2.85
C ASP A 75 -9.34 -11.01 4.14
N ASP A 76 -9.91 -11.39 5.27
CA ASP A 76 -9.46 -10.97 6.60
C ASP A 76 -8.24 -11.74 7.09
N SER A 77 -7.81 -12.80 6.38
CA SER A 77 -6.67 -13.64 6.73
C SER A 77 -5.34 -13.06 6.28
N LEU A 78 -5.37 -12.02 5.42
CA LEU A 78 -4.18 -11.45 4.82
C LEU A 78 -3.44 -10.54 5.81
N ALA A 79 -2.29 -11.03 6.31
CA ALA A 79 -1.48 -10.35 7.32
C ALA A 79 -0.99 -8.96 6.86
N GLU A 80 -0.78 -8.76 5.56
CA GLU A 80 -0.38 -7.45 5.02
C GLU A 80 -1.40 -6.35 5.33
N LEU A 81 -2.71 -6.64 5.25
CA LEU A 81 -3.76 -5.65 5.51
C LEU A 81 -3.82 -5.21 6.98
N HIS A 82 -3.68 -6.17 7.90
CA HIS A 82 -3.57 -5.87 9.33
C HIS A 82 -2.30 -5.07 9.64
N THR A 83 -1.21 -5.36 8.93
CA THR A 83 0.05 -4.62 9.07
C THR A 83 -0.11 -3.17 8.60
N SER A 84 -0.75 -2.94 7.45
CA SER A 84 -1.02 -1.59 6.95
C SER A 84 -1.94 -0.81 7.91
N LEU A 85 -2.96 -1.46 8.50
CA LEU A 85 -3.81 -0.84 9.53
C LEU A 85 -3.06 -0.49 10.82
N GLY A 86 -2.12 -1.33 11.26
CA GLY A 86 -1.30 -1.02 12.42
C GLY A 86 -0.27 0.10 12.18
N PHE A 87 -0.01 0.44 10.92
CA PHE A 87 0.94 1.48 10.53
C PHE A 87 0.32 2.88 10.45
N VAL A 88 -0.99 2.97 10.17
CA VAL A 88 -1.76 4.24 10.05
C VAL A 88 -2.39 4.66 11.36
#